data_AF-A0A5M3N626-F1
#
_entry.id   AF-A0A5M3N626-F1
#
_cell.length_a   1.000
_cell.length_b   1.000
_cell.length_c   1.000
_cell.angle_alpha   90.00
_cell.angle_beta   90.00
_cell.angle_gamma   90.00
#
_symmetry.space_group_name_H-M   'P 1'
#
loop_
_entity.id
_entity.type
_entity.pdbx_description
1 polymer ?
#
loop_
_entity_poly.entity_id
_entity_poly.type
_entity_poly.pdbx_seq_one_letter_code
_entity_poly.pdbx_strand_id
1 'polypeptide(L)'
;MAHLKISNTNIFAVWLKEETDYLKALRMEPIEETLQMEYWERLGALERAEKTLVDVPVFISTANALATAGTSEKITRESEAVAELERQLGIIKRWTSDCAEWMEAGRLVAKHSYQRALDKLEGLIVARIFEMADIDKPGKGYAL
;
A
#
# COMPACT_ATOMS: atom_id res chain seq x y z
N MET A 1 35.41 -20.41 10.16
CA MET A 1 34.50 -19.86 11.19
C MET A 1 35.20 -19.12 12.34
N ALA A 2 36.53 -19.19 12.50
CA ALA A 2 37.28 -18.38 13.49
C ALA A 2 37.45 -16.89 13.11
N HIS A 3 37.22 -16.51 11.85
CA HIS A 3 37.39 -15.13 11.38
C HIS A 3 36.23 -14.18 11.77
N LEU A 4 35.10 -14.72 12.28
CA LEU A 4 33.90 -13.94 12.62
C LEU A 4 33.76 -13.62 14.12
N LYS A 5 34.71 -14.06 14.98
CA LYS A 5 34.62 -13.92 16.45
C LYS A 5 33.31 -14.43 17.07
N ILE A 6 32.62 -15.38 16.43
CA ILE A 6 31.40 -15.98 16.99
C ILE A 6 31.81 -17.18 17.83
N SER A 7 31.84 -17.00 19.14
CA SER A 7 32.30 -18.03 20.10
C SER A 7 31.29 -19.15 20.36
N ASN A 8 30.00 -18.93 20.04
CA ASN A 8 28.95 -19.90 20.34
C ASN A 8 27.89 -19.92 19.22
N THR A 9 27.70 -21.08 18.60
CA THR A 9 26.72 -21.32 17.53
C THR A 9 25.26 -21.28 18.00
N ASN A 10 24.98 -21.38 19.30
CA ASN A 10 23.62 -21.20 19.83
C ASN A 10 23.09 -19.78 19.66
N ILE A 11 23.96 -18.78 19.44
CA ILE A 11 23.52 -17.40 19.17
C ILE A 11 22.68 -17.32 17.89
N PHE A 12 22.96 -18.18 16.90
CA PHE A 12 22.22 -18.19 15.63
C PHE A 12 20.76 -18.61 15.83
N ALA A 13 20.48 -19.52 16.76
CA ALA A 13 19.10 -19.92 17.06
C ALA A 13 18.31 -18.78 17.75
N VAL A 14 19.00 -17.98 18.57
CA VAL A 14 18.42 -16.79 19.21
C VAL A 14 18.14 -15.72 18.16
N TRP A 15 19.13 -15.38 17.32
CA TRP A 15 18.96 -14.42 16.24
C TRP A 15 17.89 -14.82 15.24
N LEU A 16 17.81 -16.11 14.88
CA LEU A 16 16.76 -16.61 14.00
C LEU A 16 15.37 -16.41 14.61
N LYS A 17 15.23 -16.65 15.92
CA LYS A 17 13.96 -16.42 16.61
C LYS A 17 13.62 -14.92 16.64
N GLU A 18 14.57 -14.08 17.02
CA GLU A 18 14.40 -12.61 17.04
C GLU A 18 14.05 -12.05 15.66
N GLU A 19 14.72 -12.51 14.60
CA GLU A 19 14.44 -12.14 13.22
C GLU A 19 13.05 -12.61 12.78
N THR A 20 12.65 -13.85 13.11
CA THR A 20 11.29 -14.32 12.79
C THR A 20 10.21 -13.53 13.52
N ASP A 21 10.45 -13.13 14.78
CA ASP A 21 9.51 -12.35 15.57
C ASP A 21 9.44 -10.90 15.02
N TYR A 22 10.58 -10.30 14.64
CA TYR A 22 10.67 -9.00 13.97
C TYR A 22 9.95 -8.99 12.62
N LEU A 23 10.22 -9.97 11.74
CA LEU A 23 9.58 -10.06 10.42
C LEU A 23 8.07 -10.30 10.52
N LYS A 24 7.60 -11.05 11.52
CA LYS A 24 6.16 -11.23 11.77
C LYS A 24 5.50 -9.92 12.22
N ALA A 25 6.17 -9.14 13.07
CA ALA A 25 5.68 -7.83 13.49
C ALA A 25 5.65 -6.84 12.32
N LEU A 26 6.64 -6.87 11.44
CA LEU A 26 6.70 -6.00 10.25
C LEU A 26 5.64 -6.34 9.19
N ARG A 27 5.14 -7.59 9.17
CA ARG A 27 4.11 -8.04 8.22
C ARG A 27 2.72 -7.49 8.51
N MET A 28 2.48 -6.93 9.70
CA MET A 28 1.17 -6.48 10.13
C MET A 28 1.17 -4.95 10.20
N GLU A 29 0.60 -4.30 9.18
CA GLU A 29 0.29 -2.88 9.28
C GLU A 29 -0.78 -2.64 10.36
N PRO A 30 -0.67 -1.57 11.15
CA PRO A 30 -1.72 -1.18 12.08
C PRO A 30 -3.02 -0.95 11.30
N ILE A 31 -4.07 -1.68 11.67
CA ILE A 31 -5.38 -1.62 11.00
C ILE A 31 -5.91 -0.17 10.93
N GLU A 32 -5.63 0.63 11.96
CA GLU A 32 -5.99 2.04 12.01
C GLU A 32 -5.32 2.89 10.91
N GLU A 33 -4.03 2.65 10.64
CA GLU A 33 -3.29 3.35 9.58
C GLU A 33 -3.83 2.92 8.20
N THR A 34 -4.18 1.65 8.02
CA THR A 34 -4.78 1.17 6.76
C THR A 34 -6.16 1.79 6.49
N LEU A 35 -6.96 2.01 7.54
CA LEU A 35 -8.30 2.60 7.41
C LEU A 35 -8.23 4.10 7.10
N GLN A 36 -7.29 4.83 7.72
CA GLN A 36 -7.03 6.25 7.42
C GLN A 36 -6.50 6.45 5.99
N MET A 37 -5.63 5.54 5.53
CA MET A 37 -5.12 5.55 4.16
C MET A 37 -6.24 5.28 3.14
N GLU A 38 -7.10 4.28 3.39
CA GLU A 38 -8.26 4.01 2.53
C GLU A 38 -9.21 5.20 2.48
N TYR A 39 -9.52 5.80 3.64
CA TYR A 39 -10.34 7.01 3.70
C TYR A 39 -9.76 8.15 2.87
N TRP A 40 -8.44 8.41 2.99
CA TRP A 40 -7.75 9.44 2.20
C TRP A 40 -7.84 9.18 0.70
N GLU A 41 -7.57 7.95 0.25
CA GLU A 41 -7.64 7.58 -1.17
C GLU A 41 -9.06 7.73 -1.74
N ARG A 42 -10.08 7.32 -0.97
CA ARG A 42 -11.50 7.41 -1.33
C ARG A 42 -12.00 8.84 -1.46
N LEU A 43 -11.61 9.71 -0.53
CA LEU A 43 -11.89 11.15 -0.62
C LEU A 43 -11.29 11.76 -1.89
N GLY A 44 -10.04 11.43 -2.20
CA GLY A 44 -9.41 11.89 -3.43
C GLY A 44 -10.10 11.37 -4.68
N ALA A 45 -10.64 10.14 -4.65
CA ALA A 45 -11.42 9.58 -5.76
C ALA A 45 -12.76 10.30 -5.95
N LEU A 46 -13.43 10.64 -4.85
CA LEU A 46 -14.66 11.43 -4.86
C LEU A 46 -14.42 12.82 -5.45
N GLU A 47 -13.41 13.56 -4.99
CA GLU A 47 -13.08 14.89 -5.52
C GLU A 47 -12.77 14.86 -7.03
N ARG A 48 -12.06 13.83 -7.50
CA ARG A 48 -11.77 13.64 -8.94
C ARG A 48 -13.04 13.36 -9.74
N ALA A 49 -13.93 12.52 -9.21
CA ALA A 49 -15.20 12.20 -9.86
C ALA A 49 -16.11 13.43 -9.96
N GLU A 50 -16.18 14.26 -8.91
CA GLU A 50 -16.92 15.52 -8.90
C GLU A 50 -16.37 16.53 -9.91
N LYS A 51 -15.05 16.72 -9.96
CA LYS A 51 -14.41 17.61 -10.96
C LYS A 51 -14.68 17.17 -12.40
N THR A 52 -14.66 15.86 -12.64
CA THR A 52 -14.94 15.30 -13.97
C THR A 52 -16.37 15.63 -14.44
N LEU A 53 -17.32 15.77 -13.52
CA LEU A 53 -18.71 16.15 -13.84
C LEU A 53 -18.85 17.63 -14.20
N VAL A 54 -18.01 18.50 -13.61
CA VAL A 54 -18.04 19.95 -13.82
C VAL A 54 -17.39 20.37 -15.13
N ASP A 55 -16.35 19.65 -15.58
CA ASP A 55 -15.61 19.96 -16.81
C ASP A 55 -16.28 19.46 -18.11
N VAL A 56 -17.44 18.78 -18.03
CA VAL A 56 -18.14 18.29 -19.23
C VAL A 56 -18.81 19.46 -19.96
N PRO A 57 -18.49 19.74 -21.25
CA PRO A 57 -19.10 20.83 -21.99
C PRO A 57 -20.62 20.61 -22.18
N VAL A 58 -21.40 21.63 -21.82
CA VAL A 58 -22.88 21.68 -21.89
C VAL A 58 -23.44 21.29 -23.27
N PHE A 59 -22.65 21.42 -24.35
CA PHE A 59 -23.07 21.09 -25.72
C PHE A 59 -23.23 19.57 -25.99
N ILE A 60 -22.68 18.68 -25.16
CA ILE A 60 -22.79 17.21 -25.28
C ILE A 60 -23.92 16.66 -24.36
N SER A 61 -24.74 17.53 -23.76
CA SER A 61 -25.61 17.16 -22.63
C SER A 61 -26.77 16.22 -22.97
N THR A 62 -27.22 16.14 -24.23
CA THR A 62 -28.37 15.29 -24.60
C THR A 62 -28.01 13.81 -24.72
N ALA A 63 -26.76 13.48 -25.09
CA ALA A 63 -26.25 12.10 -25.10
C ALA A 63 -25.72 11.68 -23.72
N ASN A 64 -25.25 12.64 -22.92
CA ASN A 64 -24.65 12.37 -21.62
C ASN A 64 -25.67 12.18 -20.49
N ALA A 65 -26.97 12.42 -20.67
CA ALA A 65 -27.98 12.22 -19.62
C ALA A 65 -27.97 10.79 -19.02
N LEU A 66 -27.74 9.75 -19.83
CA LEU A 66 -27.54 8.37 -19.35
C LEU A 66 -26.16 8.16 -18.69
N ALA A 67 -25.11 8.82 -19.19
CA ALA A 67 -23.76 8.72 -18.63
C ALA A 67 -23.61 9.47 -17.29
N THR A 68 -24.33 10.59 -17.12
CA THR A 68 -24.44 11.34 -15.87
C THR A 68 -25.25 10.58 -14.83
N ALA A 69 -26.23 9.77 -15.22
CA ALA A 69 -26.96 8.90 -14.28
C ALA A 69 -26.01 7.85 -13.64
N GLY A 70 -25.22 7.15 -14.46
CA GLY A 70 -24.23 6.18 -13.96
C GLY A 70 -23.07 6.82 -13.17
N THR A 71 -22.69 8.05 -13.52
CA THR A 71 -21.66 8.81 -12.79
C THR A 71 -22.20 9.34 -11.45
N SER A 72 -23.45 9.79 -11.41
CA SER A 72 -24.14 10.21 -10.19
C SER A 72 -24.29 9.05 -9.20
N GLU A 73 -24.72 7.87 -9.66
CA GLU A 73 -24.78 6.67 -8.83
C GLU A 73 -23.40 6.24 -8.28
N LYS A 74 -22.34 6.48 -9.05
CA LYS A 74 -20.97 6.19 -8.59
C LYS A 74 -20.56 7.17 -7.49
N ILE A 75 -20.85 8.46 -7.66
CA ILE A 75 -20.58 9.50 -6.65
C ILE A 75 -21.37 9.20 -5.36
N THR A 76 -22.64 8.79 -5.45
CA THR A 76 -23.43 8.44 -4.27
C THR A 76 -22.85 7.23 -3.54
N ARG A 77 -22.46 6.16 -4.27
CA ARG A 77 -21.82 4.98 -3.67
C ARG A 77 -20.49 5.30 -2.99
N GLU A 78 -19.64 6.10 -3.64
CA GLU A 78 -18.37 6.52 -3.04
C GLU A 78 -18.62 7.44 -1.82
N SER A 79 -19.63 8.31 -1.86
CA SER A 79 -20.01 9.14 -0.71
C SER A 79 -20.53 8.30 0.47
N GLU A 80 -21.30 7.24 0.20
CA GLU A 80 -21.77 6.31 1.23
C GLU A 80 -20.60 5.53 1.85
N ALA A 81 -19.66 5.06 1.03
CA ALA A 81 -18.45 4.39 1.50
C ALA A 81 -17.58 5.31 2.36
N VAL A 82 -17.40 6.57 1.95
CA VAL A 82 -16.68 7.59 2.73
C VAL A 82 -17.40 7.86 4.06
N ALA A 83 -18.74 7.92 4.08
CA ALA A 83 -19.50 8.13 5.32
C ALA A 83 -19.39 6.95 6.30
N GLU A 84 -19.33 5.71 5.80
CA GLU A 84 -19.09 4.54 6.65
C GLU A 84 -17.67 4.54 7.24
N LEU A 85 -16.67 4.94 6.45
CA LEU A 85 -15.30 5.11 6.94
C LEU A 85 -15.19 6.24 7.98
N GLU A 86 -15.90 7.37 7.78
CA GLU A 86 -16.01 8.44 8.77
C GLU A 86 -16.58 7.93 10.10
N ARG A 87 -17.59 7.06 10.04
CA ARG A 87 -18.19 6.42 11.22
C ARG A 87 -17.21 5.48 11.93
N GLN A 88 -16.43 4.70 11.19
CA GLN A 88 -15.47 3.76 11.74
C GLN A 88 -14.26 4.46 12.37
N LEU A 89 -13.77 5.55 11.76
CA LEU A 89 -12.67 6.36 12.26
C LEU A 89 -13.10 7.38 13.33
N GLY A 90 -14.40 7.53 13.59
CA GLY A 90 -14.94 8.51 14.54
C GLY A 90 -14.75 9.97 14.11
N ILE A 91 -14.66 10.23 12.80
CA ILE A 91 -14.41 11.55 12.23
C ILE A 91 -15.72 12.35 12.20
N ILE A 92 -15.77 13.47 12.92
CA ILE A 92 -16.95 14.33 13.00
C ILE A 92 -17.00 15.35 11.85
N LYS A 93 -15.83 15.79 11.37
CA LYS A 93 -15.70 16.77 10.29
C LYS A 93 -14.90 16.15 9.15
N ARG A 94 -15.49 16.11 7.96
CA ARG A 94 -14.86 15.61 6.73
C ARG A 94 -13.49 16.25 6.51
N TRP A 95 -12.50 15.42 6.19
CA TRP A 95 -11.17 15.93 5.84
C TRP A 95 -11.24 16.76 4.56
N THR A 96 -10.65 17.95 4.63
CA THR A 96 -10.45 18.83 3.48
C THR A 96 -8.96 18.95 3.19
N SER A 97 -8.59 19.31 1.95
CA SER A 97 -7.19 19.44 1.55
C SER A 97 -6.35 20.37 2.46
N ASP A 98 -6.99 21.27 3.20
CA ASP A 98 -6.35 22.22 4.11
C ASP A 98 -6.20 21.70 5.55
N CYS A 99 -6.71 20.51 5.87
CA CYS A 99 -6.63 19.92 7.20
C CYS A 99 -5.28 19.25 7.45
N ALA A 100 -4.78 19.32 8.68
CA ALA A 100 -3.52 18.68 9.07
C ALA A 100 -3.60 17.15 8.96
N GLU A 101 -4.76 16.59 9.27
CA GLU A 101 -5.08 15.17 9.21
C GLU A 101 -5.00 14.65 7.77
N TRP A 102 -5.48 15.44 6.80
CA TRP A 102 -5.37 15.12 5.38
C TRP A 102 -3.91 15.07 4.90
N MET A 103 -3.10 16.04 5.32
CA MET A 103 -1.67 16.08 4.97
C MET A 103 -0.88 14.94 5.61
N GLU A 104 -1.18 14.60 6.86
CA GLU A 104 -0.53 13.50 7.57
C GLU A 104 -0.86 12.15 6.93
N ALA A 105 -2.14 11.90 6.65
CA ALA A 105 -2.57 10.70 5.94
C ALA A 105 -1.92 10.59 4.55
N GLY A 106 -1.81 11.71 3.81
CA GLY A 106 -1.08 11.73 2.55
C GLY A 106 0.40 11.34 2.70
N ARG A 107 1.06 11.76 3.79
CA ARG A 107 2.44 11.34 4.10
C ARG A 107 2.53 9.86 4.44
N LEU A 108 1.56 9.31 5.17
CA LEU A 108 1.47 7.88 5.48
C LEU A 108 1.30 7.06 4.20
N VAL A 109 0.38 7.45 3.30
CA VAL A 109 0.21 6.79 1.99
C VAL A 109 1.50 6.83 1.17
N ALA A 110 2.18 7.98 1.13
CA ALA A 110 3.45 8.10 0.41
C ALA A 110 4.54 7.19 1.01
N LYS A 111 4.66 7.15 2.34
CA LYS A 111 5.60 6.29 3.06
C LYS A 111 5.31 4.81 2.78
N HIS A 112 4.05 4.39 2.83
CA HIS A 112 3.65 3.03 2.51
C HIS A 112 3.98 2.66 1.06
N SER A 113 3.71 3.56 0.10
CA SER A 113 4.05 3.32 -1.31
C SER A 113 5.55 3.12 -1.52
N TYR A 114 6.37 3.88 -0.77
CA TYR A 114 7.83 3.75 -0.76
C TYR A 114 8.27 2.41 -0.15
N GLN A 115 7.73 2.04 1.01
CA GLN A 115 8.04 0.76 1.66
C GLN A 115 7.70 -0.42 0.76
N ARG A 116 6.52 -0.43 0.14
CA ARG A 116 6.12 -1.49 -0.78
C ARG A 116 7.01 -1.58 -2.01
N ALA A 117 7.51 -0.45 -2.52
CA ALA A 117 8.49 -0.43 -3.60
C ALA A 117 9.84 -0.99 -3.15
N LEU A 118 10.26 -0.68 -1.91
CA LEU A 118 11.47 -1.20 -1.28
C LEU A 118 11.37 -2.72 -1.10
N ASP A 119 10.30 -3.24 -0.51
CA ASP A 119 10.07 -4.68 -0.29
C ASP A 119 10.13 -5.46 -1.61
N LYS A 120 9.57 -4.88 -2.68
CA LYS A 120 9.63 -5.45 -4.02
C LYS A 120 11.06 -5.52 -4.54
N LEU A 121 11.84 -4.45 -4.33
CA LEU A 121 13.25 -4.42 -4.72
C LEU A 121 14.07 -5.43 -3.93
N GLU A 122 13.88 -5.51 -2.61
CA GLU A 122 14.53 -6.50 -1.74
C GLU A 122 14.21 -7.92 -2.19
N GLY A 123 12.94 -8.22 -2.47
CA GLY A 123 12.52 -9.52 -3.01
C GLY A 123 13.22 -9.88 -4.32
N LEU A 124 13.42 -8.91 -5.22
CA LEU A 124 14.18 -9.13 -6.48
C LEU A 124 15.66 -9.40 -6.23
N ILE A 125 16.28 -8.68 -5.30
CA ILE A 125 17.69 -8.89 -4.93
C ILE A 125 17.86 -10.28 -4.32
N VAL A 126 16.99 -10.66 -3.40
CA VAL A 126 17.01 -11.99 -2.76
C VAL A 126 16.80 -13.08 -3.80
N ALA A 127 15.80 -12.94 -4.69
CA ALA A 127 15.59 -13.88 -5.79
C ALA A 127 16.85 -14.01 -6.66
N ARG A 128 17.51 -12.90 -6.98
CA ARG A 128 18.74 -12.90 -7.77
C ARG A 128 19.90 -13.60 -7.06
N ILE A 129 20.05 -13.40 -5.76
CA ILE A 129 21.08 -14.09 -4.95
C ILE A 129 20.82 -15.60 -4.96
N PHE A 130 19.56 -16.03 -4.80
CA PHE A 130 19.20 -17.45 -4.86
C PHE A 130 19.41 -18.06 -6.24
N GLU A 131 19.10 -17.33 -7.32
CA GLU A 131 19.42 -17.76 -8.69
C GLU A 131 20.92 -17.99 -8.88
N MET A 132 21.75 -17.04 -8.46
CA MET A 132 23.21 -17.16 -8.55
C MET A 132 23.75 -18.30 -7.69
N ALA A 133 23.23 -18.47 -6.47
CA ALA A 133 23.59 -19.58 -5.60
C ALA A 133 23.16 -20.95 -6.15
N ASP A 134 22.10 -21.04 -6.97
CA ASP A 134 21.73 -22.28 -7.65
C ASP A 134 22.60 -22.58 -8.88
N ILE A 135 23.13 -21.54 -9.54
CA ILE A 135 24.10 -21.66 -10.65
C ILE A 135 25.46 -22.18 -10.16
N ASP A 136 25.89 -21.76 -8.96
CA ASP A 136 27.19 -22.13 -8.39
C ASP A 136 27.24 -23.53 -7.74
N LYS A 137 26.19 -24.35 -7.86
CA LYS A 137 26.22 -25.76 -7.40
C LYS A 137 27.00 -26.64 -8.38
N PRO A 138 28.21 -27.14 -8.04
CA PRO A 138 28.95 -28.07 -8.91
C PRO A 138 28.18 -29.39 -8.98
N GLY A 139 27.67 -29.73 -10.16
CA GLY A 139 26.91 -30.98 -10.38
C GLY A 139 25.92 -30.97 -11.55
N LYS A 140 25.57 -29.81 -12.13
CA LYS A 140 24.77 -29.71 -13.36
C LYS A 140 25.65 -29.77 -14.63
N GLY A 141 26.67 -30.63 -14.64
CA GLY A 141 27.38 -30.96 -15.86
C GLY A 141 26.44 -31.72 -16.78
N TYR A 142 26.14 -31.15 -17.94
CA TYR A 142 25.46 -31.83 -19.03
C TYR A 142 26.09 -33.21 -19.23
N ALA A 143 25.26 -34.26 -19.16
CA ALA A 143 25.67 -35.60 -19.58
C ALA A 143 25.97 -35.52 -21.08
N LEU A 144 27.27 -35.46 -21.41
CA LEU A 144 27.80 -35.71 -22.75
C LEU A 144 28.04 -37.20 -22.92
#